data_AF-A0A2K8U7V5-F1
#
_entry.id   AF-A0A2K8U7V5-F1
#
_cell.length_a   1.000
_cell.length_b   1.000
_cell.length_c   1.000
_cell.angle_alpha   90.00
_cell.angle_beta   90.00
_cell.angle_gamma   90.00
#
_symmetry.space_group_name_H-M   'P 1'
#
loop_
_entity.id
_entity.type
_entity.pdbx_description
1 polymer ?
#
loop_
_entity_poly.entity_id
_entity_poly.type
_entity_poly.pdbx_seq_one_letter_code
_entity_poly.pdbx_strand_id
1 'polypeptide(L)'
;MKVGCHALRAALLAVLFPVAAGAVNAPVAADAYVLATAPNTNYGGAANGTSLKINPAARALLRFDLSALPAGFASFEVAKATLYVWVSTLLAPGGLEARALADAWSETGVTYSNAPAEGHPIASSELAVAPAGRYLRLDVTAQVRSWVETPEGNFGLALSSDQNSPEASLLIDAKENTQTSHPAYLDIALAGPAGPAGPQGDTGAAGATGLQGPKGDTGAAGATGLQGPKGDTGATGATGLQGPAGLGYDPLKIGMLRWYKVGMPSTVFVGRNPQAIAFDGANVWVANWSGDTITKLRASDGAVLGTYTTGLGPSAVAFDGANVWVANSGRGTVKLIKTGRRSLREFRGQFTQ
;
A
#
# COMPACT_ATOMS: atom_id res chain seq x y z
N MET A 1 14.57 -6.66 54.35
CA MET A 1 15.30 -7.11 53.14
C MET A 1 14.28 -7.64 52.13
N LYS A 2 14.33 -7.09 50.90
CA LYS A 2 13.74 -7.59 49.62
C LYS A 2 12.19 -7.75 49.56
N VAL A 3 11.46 -6.77 49.01
CA VAL A 3 11.17 -6.50 47.58
C VAL A 3 10.25 -7.54 46.95
N GLY A 4 9.07 -7.08 46.51
CA GLY A 4 8.11 -7.85 45.72
C GLY A 4 6.88 -7.03 45.32
N CYS A 5 7.08 -5.83 44.77
CA CYS A 5 6.01 -5.06 44.14
C CYS A 5 5.68 -5.74 42.80
N HIS A 6 4.50 -6.34 42.68
CA HIS A 6 3.93 -6.76 41.39
C HIS A 6 2.72 -5.87 41.11
N ALA A 7 3.00 -4.76 40.43
CA ALA A 7 1.98 -3.98 39.77
C ALA A 7 1.33 -4.87 38.70
N LEU A 8 0.11 -5.33 38.98
CA LEU A 8 -0.76 -5.94 38.00
C LEU A 8 -1.09 -4.86 36.96
N ARG A 9 -0.33 -4.83 35.85
CA ARG A 9 -0.70 -4.04 34.67
C ARG A 9 -2.00 -4.62 34.15
N ALA A 10 -3.09 -3.88 34.33
CA ALA A 10 -4.35 -4.12 33.63
C ALA A 10 -4.07 -4.15 32.13
N ALA A 11 -4.15 -5.33 31.53
CA ALA A 11 -4.24 -5.46 30.09
C ALA A 11 -5.61 -4.91 29.70
N LEU A 12 -5.62 -3.68 29.16
CA LEU A 12 -6.78 -3.13 28.49
C LEU A 12 -7.04 -4.00 27.25
N LEU A 13 -7.90 -5.00 27.41
CA LEU A 13 -8.45 -5.78 26.31
C LEU A 13 -9.36 -4.83 25.53
N ALA A 14 -8.81 -4.16 24.52
CA ALA A 14 -9.60 -3.42 23.55
C ALA A 14 -10.52 -4.43 22.85
N VAL A 15 -11.80 -4.40 23.20
CA VAL A 15 -12.85 -5.12 22.50
C VAL A 15 -12.93 -4.48 21.11
N LEU A 16 -12.21 -5.06 20.15
CA LEU A 16 -12.35 -4.78 18.73
C LEU A 16 -13.76 -5.22 18.32
N PHE A 17 -14.70 -4.28 18.28
CA PHE A 17 -15.97 -4.52 17.64
C PHE A 17 -15.71 -4.65 16.13
N PRO A 18 -16.17 -5.74 15.47
CA PRO A 18 -15.96 -5.90 14.04
C PRO A 18 -16.71 -4.81 13.28
N VAL A 19 -15.98 -4.01 12.49
CA VAL A 19 -16.57 -3.07 11.54
C VAL A 19 -17.18 -3.88 10.40
N ALA A 20 -18.49 -3.79 10.19
CA ALA A 20 -19.15 -4.43 9.06
C ALA A 20 -18.66 -3.82 7.73
N ALA A 21 -18.61 -4.63 6.66
CA ALA A 21 -18.37 -4.10 5.32
C ALA A 21 -19.38 -2.99 5.00
N GLY A 22 -18.89 -1.84 4.53
CA GLY A 22 -19.69 -0.65 4.30
C GLY A 22 -18.96 0.40 3.48
N ALA A 23 -19.71 1.33 2.90
CA ALA A 23 -19.16 2.49 2.20
C ALA A 23 -19.35 3.74 3.08
N VAL A 24 -18.28 4.50 3.26
CA VAL A 24 -18.29 5.77 3.97
C VAL A 24 -18.04 6.90 2.98
N ASN A 25 -18.91 7.89 2.98
CA ASN A 25 -18.70 9.12 2.24
C ASN A 25 -18.01 10.14 3.14
N ALA A 26 -16.78 10.52 2.80
CA ALA A 26 -16.04 11.55 3.52
C ALA A 26 -16.10 12.87 2.72
N PRO A 27 -16.79 13.89 3.26
CA PRO A 27 -16.98 15.16 2.55
C PRO A 27 -15.69 15.99 2.53
N VAL A 28 -15.62 16.94 1.60
CA VAL A 28 -14.59 17.98 1.63
C VAL A 28 -14.84 18.91 2.83
N ALA A 29 -13.81 19.08 3.67
CA ALA A 29 -13.81 19.96 4.83
C ALA A 29 -13.36 21.38 4.47
N ALA A 30 -12.38 21.48 3.58
CA ALA A 30 -11.82 22.74 3.12
C ALA A 30 -11.39 22.62 1.66
N ASP A 31 -11.63 23.66 0.89
CA ASP A 31 -11.21 23.78 -0.50
C ASP A 31 -10.77 25.20 -0.86
N ALA A 32 -9.81 25.26 -1.77
CA ALA A 32 -9.34 26.51 -2.35
C ALA A 32 -8.72 26.21 -3.71
N TYR A 33 -8.50 27.23 -4.53
CA TYR A 33 -7.46 27.13 -5.56
C TYR A 33 -6.38 28.16 -5.33
N VAL A 34 -5.22 27.94 -5.93
CA VAL A 34 -4.11 28.90 -5.91
C VAL A 34 -3.65 29.18 -7.32
N LEU A 35 -3.32 30.43 -7.60
CA LEU A 35 -3.07 30.93 -8.95
C LEU A 35 -1.72 31.63 -9.04
N ALA A 36 -0.83 31.12 -9.87
CA ALA A 36 0.53 31.63 -10.05
C ALA A 36 0.56 33.09 -10.52
N THR A 37 -0.41 33.49 -11.35
CA THR A 37 -0.52 34.87 -11.86
C THR A 37 -1.12 35.85 -10.85
N ALA A 38 -1.61 35.37 -9.70
CA ALA A 38 -2.13 36.18 -8.61
C ALA A 38 -1.63 35.62 -7.26
N PRO A 39 -0.31 35.66 -7.00
CA PRO A 39 0.29 34.73 -6.08
C PRO A 39 -0.02 35.00 -4.60
N ASN A 40 -0.47 36.21 -4.28
CA ASN A 40 -0.84 36.64 -2.93
C ASN A 40 -2.36 36.74 -2.73
N THR A 41 -3.15 36.30 -3.71
CA THR A 41 -4.61 36.28 -3.60
C THR A 41 -5.06 34.94 -3.01
N ASN A 42 -5.95 34.99 -2.02
CA ASN A 42 -6.59 33.80 -1.47
C ASN A 42 -7.86 33.49 -2.29
N TYR A 43 -7.94 32.25 -2.80
CA TYR A 43 -9.12 31.77 -3.53
C TYR A 43 -9.88 30.64 -2.81
N GLY A 44 -9.99 30.68 -1.48
CA GLY A 44 -10.78 29.72 -0.69
C GLY A 44 -12.07 30.30 -0.11
N GLY A 45 -12.97 29.42 0.32
CA GLY A 45 -14.25 29.75 0.96
C GLY A 45 -15.25 30.52 0.07
N ALA A 46 -16.36 30.95 0.67
CA ALA A 46 -17.52 31.54 -0.01
C ALA A 46 -17.24 32.81 -0.83
N ALA A 47 -16.11 33.49 -0.59
CA ALA A 47 -15.74 34.72 -1.28
C ALA A 47 -15.33 34.52 -2.75
N ASN A 48 -15.05 33.27 -3.17
CA ASN A 48 -14.43 32.97 -4.46
C ASN A 48 -15.37 32.39 -5.52
N GLY A 49 -16.67 32.41 -5.26
CA GLY A 49 -17.68 31.94 -6.19
C GLY A 49 -17.93 30.43 -6.08
N THR A 50 -18.50 29.86 -7.12
CA THR A 50 -19.09 28.51 -7.12
C THR A 50 -18.14 27.43 -7.64
N SER A 51 -16.89 27.76 -7.98
CA SER A 51 -16.00 26.83 -8.67
C SER A 51 -14.52 27.05 -8.37
N LEU A 52 -13.76 25.94 -8.33
CA LEU A 52 -12.32 25.92 -8.23
C LEU A 52 -11.70 25.77 -9.62
N LYS A 53 -10.59 26.47 -9.85
CA LYS A 53 -9.92 26.50 -11.15
C LYS A 53 -8.71 25.57 -11.16
N ILE A 54 -8.59 24.77 -12.22
CA ILE A 54 -7.40 23.96 -12.48
C ILE A 54 -6.94 24.22 -13.92
N ASN A 55 -5.70 24.69 -14.07
CA ASN A 55 -5.05 24.94 -15.35
C ASN A 55 -3.51 25.01 -15.18
N PRO A 56 -2.69 25.24 -16.24
CA PRO A 56 -1.23 25.31 -16.07
C PRO A 56 -0.72 26.30 -15.00
N ALA A 57 -1.50 27.33 -14.67
CA ALA A 57 -1.18 28.34 -13.67
C ALA A 57 -1.93 28.17 -12.35
N ALA A 58 -2.88 27.22 -12.26
CA ALA A 58 -3.77 27.08 -11.12
C ALA A 58 -3.96 25.62 -10.70
N ARG A 59 -3.99 25.38 -9.40
CA ARG A 59 -4.29 24.08 -8.82
C ARG A 59 -5.34 24.21 -7.73
N ALA A 60 -6.23 23.22 -7.62
CA ALA A 60 -7.21 23.14 -6.55
C ALA A 60 -6.63 22.35 -5.38
N LEU A 61 -6.94 22.75 -4.16
CA LEU A 61 -6.55 22.13 -2.90
C LEU A 61 -7.81 21.63 -2.23
N LEU A 62 -7.85 20.36 -1.81
CA LEU A 62 -9.01 19.72 -1.21
C LEU A 62 -8.57 18.97 0.05
N ARG A 63 -9.14 19.28 1.21
CA ARG A 63 -8.93 18.52 2.46
C ARG A 63 -10.24 17.87 2.87
N PHE A 64 -10.21 16.62 3.31
CA PHE A 64 -11.40 15.81 3.58
C PHE A 64 -11.59 15.56 5.08
N ASP A 65 -12.83 15.54 5.52
CA ASP A 65 -13.20 15.14 6.87
C ASP A 65 -13.38 13.62 6.93
N LEU A 66 -12.47 12.95 7.65
CA LEU A 66 -12.50 11.50 7.86
C LEU A 66 -13.18 11.10 9.17
N SER A 67 -13.79 12.03 9.89
CA SER A 67 -14.45 11.77 11.19
C SER A 67 -15.61 10.77 11.10
N ALA A 68 -16.18 10.58 9.89
CA ALA A 68 -17.20 9.59 9.61
C ALA A 68 -16.67 8.14 9.55
N LEU A 69 -15.35 7.93 9.52
CA LEU A 69 -14.77 6.59 9.59
C LEU A 69 -14.97 5.97 10.99
N PRO A 70 -15.23 4.65 11.09
CA PRO A 70 -15.41 3.99 12.37
C PRO A 70 -14.21 4.14 13.31
N ALA A 71 -14.45 4.26 14.61
CA ALA A 71 -13.38 4.30 15.60
C ALA A 71 -12.62 2.96 15.66
N GLY A 72 -11.30 3.00 15.84
CA GLY A 72 -10.46 1.80 15.90
C GLY A 72 -10.21 1.11 14.55
N PHE A 73 -10.67 1.75 13.47
CA PHE A 73 -10.49 1.31 12.09
C PHE A 73 -9.03 1.35 11.66
N ALA A 74 -8.56 0.28 11.02
CA ALA A 74 -7.19 0.13 10.55
C ALA A 74 -7.08 0.40 9.04
N SER A 75 -5.90 0.85 8.60
CA SER A 75 -5.68 1.21 7.20
C SER A 75 -5.88 0.06 6.21
N PHE A 76 -5.54 -1.18 6.60
CA PHE A 76 -5.74 -2.35 5.75
C PHE A 76 -7.22 -2.67 5.50
N GLU A 77 -8.13 -2.15 6.34
CA GLU A 77 -9.57 -2.30 6.18
C GLU A 77 -10.14 -1.34 5.12
N VAL A 78 -9.37 -0.35 4.64
CA VAL A 78 -9.75 0.45 3.46
C VAL A 78 -9.58 -0.42 2.22
N ALA A 79 -10.66 -1.03 1.73
CA ALA A 79 -10.63 -1.85 0.52
C ALA A 79 -10.39 -0.99 -0.73
N LYS A 80 -11.07 0.16 -0.81
CA LYS A 80 -10.95 1.13 -1.90
C LYS A 80 -11.30 2.53 -1.41
N ALA A 81 -10.62 3.55 -1.92
CA ALA A 81 -11.04 4.94 -1.76
C ALA A 81 -10.99 5.65 -3.12
N THR A 82 -12.13 6.21 -3.54
CA THR A 82 -12.28 6.93 -4.80
C THR A 82 -12.62 8.37 -4.52
N LEU A 83 -11.81 9.30 -5.03
CA LEU A 83 -12.13 10.72 -5.05
C LEU A 83 -13.09 11.01 -6.20
N TYR A 84 -14.23 11.61 -5.86
CA TYR A 84 -15.22 12.12 -6.80
C TYR A 84 -15.15 13.64 -6.86
N VAL A 85 -15.00 14.18 -8.06
CA VAL A 85 -14.95 15.63 -8.32
C VAL A 85 -15.86 15.98 -9.47
N TRP A 86 -16.80 16.89 -9.27
CA TRP A 86 -17.69 17.34 -10.34
C TRP A 86 -16.99 18.35 -11.25
N VAL A 87 -16.86 18.00 -12.53
CA VAL A 87 -16.33 18.90 -13.56
C VAL A 87 -17.50 19.70 -14.13
N SER A 88 -17.69 20.94 -13.69
CA SER A 88 -18.75 21.82 -14.17
C SER A 88 -18.43 22.44 -15.53
N THR A 89 -17.16 22.64 -15.87
CA THR A 89 -16.76 23.13 -17.20
C THR A 89 -15.42 22.55 -17.60
N LEU A 90 -15.31 22.08 -18.85
CA LEU A 90 -14.05 21.70 -19.48
C LEU A 90 -13.72 22.73 -20.56
N LEU A 91 -12.66 23.49 -20.35
CA LEU A 91 -12.21 24.56 -21.26
C LEU A 91 -11.15 24.05 -22.24
N ALA A 92 -10.29 23.14 -21.80
CA ALA A 92 -9.31 22.47 -22.64
C ALA A 92 -9.07 21.03 -22.16
N PRO A 93 -9.01 20.04 -23.07
CA PRO A 93 -8.66 18.67 -22.73
C PRO A 93 -7.18 18.57 -22.30
N GLY A 94 -6.84 17.48 -21.64
CA GLY A 94 -5.51 17.20 -21.10
C GLY A 94 -5.62 16.17 -19.99
N GLY A 95 -4.60 15.94 -19.17
CA GLY A 95 -4.77 15.10 -17.99
C GLY A 95 -4.83 15.90 -16.70
N LEU A 96 -5.43 15.26 -15.71
CA LEU A 96 -5.52 15.73 -14.34
C LEU A 96 -4.83 14.73 -13.45
N GLU A 97 -4.09 15.21 -12.46
CA GLU A 97 -3.47 14.38 -11.43
C GLU A 97 -3.82 14.86 -10.03
N ALA A 98 -3.89 13.91 -9.10
CA ALA A 98 -3.94 14.17 -7.67
C ALA A 98 -2.56 13.96 -7.05
N ARG A 99 -2.18 14.86 -6.15
CA ARG A 99 -0.92 14.83 -5.38
C ARG A 99 -1.22 15.06 -3.91
N ALA A 100 -0.52 14.36 -3.02
CA ALA A 100 -0.64 14.60 -1.58
C ALA A 100 0.01 15.94 -1.19
N LEU A 101 -0.61 16.68 -0.28
CA LEU A 101 -0.04 17.91 0.27
C LEU A 101 0.91 17.59 1.44
N ALA A 102 2.03 18.29 1.50
CA ALA A 102 3.08 18.03 2.49
C ALA A 102 2.81 18.65 3.86
N ASP A 103 2.03 19.74 3.93
CA ASP A 103 1.81 20.53 5.13
C ASP A 103 0.36 21.03 5.24
N ALA A 104 -0.02 21.39 6.46
CA ALA A 104 -1.32 21.98 6.75
C ALA A 104 -1.49 23.35 6.07
N TRP A 105 -2.75 23.67 5.74
CA TRP A 105 -3.13 24.95 5.14
C TRP A 105 -4.50 25.40 5.65
N SER A 106 -4.77 26.70 5.51
CA SER A 106 -6.05 27.32 5.88
C SER A 106 -6.80 27.74 4.62
N GLU A 107 -8.07 27.35 4.52
CA GLU A 107 -8.98 27.75 3.44
C GLU A 107 -9.01 29.26 3.23
N THR A 108 -9.04 30.04 4.32
CA THR A 108 -9.12 31.50 4.29
C THR A 108 -7.77 32.21 4.24
N GLY A 109 -6.66 31.46 4.23
CA GLY A 109 -5.31 32.02 4.29
C GLY A 109 -4.34 31.52 3.23
N VAL A 110 -4.69 30.44 2.51
CA VAL A 110 -3.82 29.86 1.49
C VAL A 110 -3.79 30.74 0.24
N THR A 111 -2.59 30.97 -0.28
CA THR A 111 -2.29 31.69 -1.51
C THR A 111 -1.27 30.88 -2.28
N TYR A 112 -0.98 31.24 -3.53
CA TYR A 112 0.06 30.54 -4.28
C TYR A 112 1.43 30.64 -3.59
N SER A 113 1.75 31.80 -3.00
CA SER A 113 3.03 32.06 -2.34
C SER A 113 3.27 31.22 -1.09
N ASN A 114 2.22 30.75 -0.41
CA ASN A 114 2.32 29.98 0.84
C ASN A 114 1.68 28.59 0.76
N ALA A 115 1.21 28.17 -0.41
CA ALA A 115 0.59 26.87 -0.60
C ALA A 115 1.57 25.74 -0.25
N PRO A 116 1.10 24.65 0.39
CA PRO A 116 1.95 23.52 0.73
C PRO A 116 2.63 22.93 -0.50
N ALA A 117 3.81 22.35 -0.29
CA ALA A 117 4.48 21.59 -1.32
C ALA A 117 3.66 20.36 -1.72
N GLU A 118 3.70 20.01 -3.01
CA GLU A 118 3.01 18.86 -3.55
C GLU A 118 3.95 17.65 -3.64
N GLY A 119 3.44 16.49 -3.25
CA GLY A 119 4.12 15.22 -3.43
C GLY A 119 4.13 14.75 -4.89
N HIS A 120 4.58 13.52 -5.07
CA HIS A 120 4.46 12.83 -6.36
C HIS A 120 3.00 12.56 -6.72
N PRO A 121 2.67 12.41 -8.02
CA PRO A 121 1.33 12.00 -8.43
C PRO A 121 0.96 10.67 -7.79
N ILE A 122 -0.24 10.61 -7.22
CA ILE A 122 -0.81 9.42 -6.59
C ILE A 122 -1.99 8.85 -7.37
N ALA A 123 -2.62 9.67 -8.22
CA ALA A 123 -3.71 9.27 -9.12
C ALA A 123 -3.72 10.19 -10.34
N SER A 124 -4.20 9.68 -11.48
CA SER A 124 -4.36 10.50 -12.69
C SER A 124 -5.58 10.05 -13.48
N SER A 125 -6.17 10.98 -14.23
CA SER A 125 -7.18 10.70 -15.24
C SER A 125 -6.95 11.56 -16.45
N GLU A 126 -7.16 10.98 -17.63
CA GLU A 126 -7.24 11.75 -18.87
C GLU A 126 -8.61 12.43 -18.97
N LEU A 127 -8.59 13.72 -19.25
CA LEU A 127 -9.74 14.53 -19.63
C LEU A 127 -9.72 14.62 -21.15
N ALA A 128 -10.25 13.59 -21.81
CA ALA A 128 -10.59 13.63 -23.23
C ALA A 128 -11.67 14.70 -23.48
N VAL A 129 -12.15 14.83 -24.74
CA VAL A 129 -13.33 15.65 -25.11
C VAL A 129 -14.64 15.08 -24.51
N ALA A 130 -14.61 14.73 -23.24
CA ALA A 130 -15.78 14.32 -22.51
C ALA A 130 -16.57 15.57 -22.12
N PRO A 131 -17.91 15.53 -22.24
CA PRO A 131 -18.71 16.68 -21.89
C PRO A 131 -18.58 17.00 -20.40
N ALA A 132 -18.54 18.30 -20.09
CA ALA A 132 -18.72 18.81 -18.74
C ALA A 132 -20.06 18.31 -18.13
N GLY A 133 -20.22 18.46 -16.82
CA GLY A 133 -21.40 17.98 -16.10
C GLY A 133 -21.31 16.51 -15.68
N ARG A 134 -20.14 16.08 -15.19
CA ARG A 134 -19.93 14.72 -14.69
C ARG A 134 -18.95 14.68 -13.53
N TYR A 135 -19.05 13.61 -12.73
CA TYR A 135 -18.00 13.27 -11.77
C TYR A 135 -16.80 12.61 -12.46
N LEU A 136 -15.62 13.20 -12.26
CA LEU A 136 -14.35 12.52 -12.43
C LEU A 136 -14.09 11.64 -11.20
N ARG A 137 -13.44 10.50 -11.43
CA ARG A 137 -13.10 9.51 -10.39
C ARG A 137 -11.60 9.26 -10.40
N LEU A 138 -10.97 9.42 -9.25
CA LEU A 138 -9.54 9.17 -9.06
C LEU A 138 -9.35 8.14 -7.94
N ASP A 139 -8.57 7.10 -8.19
CA ASP A 139 -8.23 6.11 -7.15
C ASP A 139 -7.17 6.70 -6.22
N VAL A 140 -7.57 6.97 -4.97
CA VAL A 140 -6.71 7.54 -3.93
C VAL A 140 -6.60 6.59 -2.75
N THR A 141 -6.84 5.29 -2.98
CA THR A 141 -6.86 4.24 -1.93
C THR A 141 -5.60 4.28 -1.07
N ALA A 142 -4.42 4.32 -1.70
CA ALA A 142 -3.15 4.33 -0.97
C ALA A 142 -2.99 5.57 -0.08
N GLN A 143 -3.51 6.73 -0.51
CA GLN A 143 -3.42 7.97 0.26
C GLN A 143 -4.42 8.01 1.42
N VAL A 144 -5.64 7.51 1.23
CA VAL A 144 -6.60 7.41 2.34
C VAL A 144 -6.10 6.41 3.38
N ARG A 145 -5.48 5.29 2.96
CA ARG A 145 -4.82 4.37 3.88
C ARG A 145 -3.75 5.06 4.73
N SER A 146 -2.90 5.89 4.13
CA SER A 146 -1.85 6.58 4.88
C SER A 146 -2.42 7.60 5.89
N TRP A 147 -3.52 8.29 5.55
CA TRP A 147 -4.22 9.15 6.50
C TRP A 147 -4.87 8.38 7.65
N VAL A 148 -5.34 7.15 7.41
CA VAL A 148 -5.86 6.30 8.49
C VAL A 148 -4.73 5.83 9.41
N GLU A 149 -3.55 5.51 8.87
CA GLU A 149 -2.37 5.14 9.69
C GLU A 149 -1.81 6.33 10.47
N THR A 150 -1.87 7.53 9.90
CA THR A 150 -1.30 8.75 10.45
C THR A 150 -2.26 9.92 10.25
N PRO A 151 -3.32 10.04 11.09
CA PRO A 151 -4.39 11.02 10.92
C PRO A 151 -3.91 12.47 10.88
N GLU A 152 -2.87 12.80 11.65
CA GLU A 152 -2.22 14.12 11.63
C GLU A 152 -1.60 14.48 10.28
N GLY A 153 -1.35 13.51 9.41
CA GLY A 153 -0.85 13.69 8.05
C GLY A 153 -1.95 13.96 7.01
N ASN A 154 -3.22 14.08 7.40
CA ASN A 154 -4.31 14.44 6.49
C ASN A 154 -4.29 15.95 6.17
N PHE A 155 -3.38 16.34 5.28
CA PHE A 155 -3.30 17.69 4.75
C PHE A 155 -4.12 17.88 3.46
N GLY A 156 -4.70 16.79 2.93
CA GLY A 156 -5.49 16.81 1.71
C GLY A 156 -4.67 16.59 0.43
N LEU A 157 -5.28 16.97 -0.69
CA LEU A 157 -4.82 16.72 -2.05
C LEU A 157 -4.73 18.03 -2.83
N ALA A 158 -3.72 18.15 -3.69
CA ALA A 158 -3.73 19.06 -4.82
C ALA A 158 -4.26 18.34 -6.06
N LEU A 159 -5.12 19.02 -6.83
CA LEU A 159 -5.48 18.67 -8.19
C LEU A 159 -4.85 19.66 -9.14
N SER A 160 -3.98 19.16 -10.01
CA SER A 160 -3.22 19.94 -10.99
C SER A 160 -3.37 19.35 -12.38
N SER A 161 -3.10 20.15 -13.41
CA SER A 161 -2.88 19.58 -14.74
C SER A 161 -1.69 18.63 -14.70
N ASP A 162 -1.78 17.55 -15.47
CA ASP A 162 -0.72 16.56 -15.50
C ASP A 162 0.53 17.12 -16.20
N GLN A 163 1.71 16.72 -15.76
CA GLN A 163 2.97 17.27 -16.30
C GLN A 163 3.25 16.93 -17.77
N ASN A 164 2.62 15.89 -18.32
CA ASN A 164 2.78 15.43 -19.70
C ASN A 164 1.72 16.01 -20.66
N SER A 165 0.57 16.46 -20.16
CA SER A 165 -0.46 17.22 -20.89
C SER A 165 -0.97 18.38 -20.03
N PRO A 166 -0.11 19.40 -19.79
CA PRO A 166 -0.39 20.47 -18.82
C PRO A 166 -1.51 21.41 -19.25
N GLU A 167 -1.93 21.33 -20.52
CA GLU A 167 -2.96 22.17 -21.16
C GLU A 167 -4.36 22.00 -20.56
N ALA A 168 -4.58 20.96 -19.74
CA ALA A 168 -5.87 20.72 -19.08
C ALA A 168 -6.35 21.99 -18.37
N SER A 169 -7.53 22.46 -18.74
CA SER A 169 -8.14 23.67 -18.17
C SER A 169 -9.59 23.37 -17.88
N LEU A 170 -9.97 23.42 -16.61
CA LEU A 170 -11.32 23.09 -16.17
C LEU A 170 -11.74 23.88 -14.93
N LEU A 171 -13.05 23.85 -14.69
CA LEU A 171 -13.69 24.28 -13.46
C LEU A 171 -14.33 23.07 -12.79
N ILE A 172 -14.10 22.94 -11.49
CA ILE A 172 -14.77 21.98 -10.63
C ILE A 172 -15.63 22.70 -9.62
N ASP A 173 -16.68 22.08 -9.11
CA ASP A 173 -17.53 22.71 -8.11
C ASP A 173 -16.80 22.88 -6.78
N ALA A 174 -16.93 24.09 -6.21
CA ALA A 174 -16.47 24.38 -4.85
C ALA A 174 -17.47 23.84 -3.82
N LYS A 175 -17.01 23.63 -2.59
CA LYS A 175 -17.83 23.18 -1.45
C LYS A 175 -19.02 24.11 -1.19
N GLU A 176 -18.84 25.41 -1.41
CA GLU A 176 -19.84 26.45 -1.19
C GLU A 176 -20.81 26.61 -2.37
N ASN A 177 -20.68 25.82 -3.43
CA ASN A 177 -21.58 25.89 -4.57
C ASN A 177 -22.96 25.31 -4.24
N THR A 178 -23.87 26.18 -3.80
CA THR A 178 -25.27 25.81 -3.53
C THR A 178 -26.14 25.75 -4.78
N GLN A 179 -25.64 26.14 -5.96
CA GLN A 179 -26.43 26.15 -7.21
C GLN A 179 -26.55 24.74 -7.81
N THR A 180 -25.46 24.01 -7.81
CA THR A 180 -25.39 22.63 -8.34
C THR A 180 -25.27 21.60 -7.22
N SER A 181 -24.72 21.97 -6.05
CA SER A 181 -24.58 21.11 -4.87
C SER A 181 -23.84 19.79 -5.14
N HIS A 182 -22.78 19.83 -5.97
CA HIS A 182 -21.91 18.67 -6.24
C HIS A 182 -20.49 18.86 -5.65
N PRO A 183 -20.34 19.00 -4.32
CA PRO A 183 -19.02 19.13 -3.72
C PRO A 183 -18.19 17.87 -3.97
N ALA A 184 -16.87 18.02 -3.98
CA ALA A 184 -15.97 16.88 -3.99
C ALA A 184 -16.12 16.04 -2.72
N TYR A 185 -15.96 14.72 -2.85
CA TYR A 185 -16.01 13.78 -1.72
C TYR A 185 -15.16 12.54 -1.99
N LEU A 186 -14.84 11.79 -0.93
CA LEU A 186 -14.26 10.46 -1.02
C LEU A 186 -15.35 9.42 -0.77
N ASP A 187 -15.43 8.43 -1.65
CA ASP A 187 -16.17 7.20 -1.43
C ASP A 187 -15.19 6.13 -0.96
N ILE A 188 -15.32 5.70 0.30
CA ILE A 188 -14.38 4.80 0.97
C ILE A 188 -15.09 3.49 1.26
N ALA A 189 -14.75 2.44 0.51
CA ALA A 189 -15.23 1.09 0.73
C ALA A 189 -14.36 0.38 1.77
N LEU A 190 -15.01 -0.22 2.77
CA LEU A 190 -14.37 -0.95 3.86
C LEU A 190 -14.48 -2.47 3.64
N ALA A 191 -13.38 -3.20 3.84
CA ALA A 191 -13.39 -4.65 3.91
C ALA A 191 -14.00 -5.11 5.24
N GLY A 192 -14.80 -6.17 5.21
CA GLY A 192 -15.27 -6.82 6.43
C GLY A 192 -14.14 -7.59 7.13
N PRO A 193 -14.32 -7.98 8.41
CA PRO A 193 -13.32 -8.74 9.14
C PRO A 193 -13.03 -10.09 8.46
N ALA A 194 -11.84 -10.62 8.67
CA ALA A 194 -11.54 -12.01 8.34
C ALA A 194 -12.55 -12.93 9.04
N GLY A 195 -13.11 -13.91 8.32
CA GLY A 195 -14.01 -14.89 8.92
C GLY A 195 -13.35 -15.63 10.10
N PRO A 196 -14.13 -16.17 11.06
CA PRO A 196 -13.56 -16.91 12.17
C PRO A 196 -12.69 -18.07 11.66
N ALA A 197 -11.64 -18.41 12.41
CA ALA A 197 -10.87 -19.63 12.15
C ALA A 197 -11.84 -20.82 12.12
N GLY A 198 -11.68 -21.70 11.12
CA GLY A 198 -12.50 -22.91 11.02
C GLY A 198 -12.41 -23.76 12.30
N PRO A 199 -13.43 -24.59 12.61
CA PRO A 199 -13.40 -25.44 13.78
C PRO A 199 -12.14 -26.32 13.77
N GLN A 200 -11.54 -26.51 14.94
CA GLN A 200 -10.45 -27.48 15.13
C GLN A 200 -10.93 -28.86 14.67
N GLY A 201 -10.14 -29.54 13.83
CA GLY A 201 -10.49 -30.87 13.33
C GLY A 201 -10.67 -31.89 14.47
N ASP A 202 -11.54 -32.89 14.24
CA ASP A 202 -11.83 -33.93 15.22
C ASP A 202 -10.56 -34.64 15.70
N THR A 203 -10.52 -35.00 16.98
CA THR A 203 -9.44 -35.81 17.54
C THR A 203 -9.44 -37.19 16.85
N GLY A 204 -8.29 -37.62 16.32
CA GLY A 204 -8.17 -38.91 15.65
C GLY A 204 -8.60 -40.08 16.55
N ALA A 205 -9.19 -41.13 15.96
CA ALA A 205 -9.65 -42.31 16.69
C ALA A 205 -8.53 -42.93 17.53
N ALA A 206 -8.86 -43.38 18.74
CA ALA A 206 -7.93 -44.12 19.59
C ALA A 206 -7.40 -45.36 18.86
N GLY A 207 -6.07 -45.57 18.89
CA GLY A 207 -5.44 -46.73 18.27
C GLY A 207 -5.98 -48.04 18.83
N ALA A 208 -6.08 -49.07 17.98
CA ALA A 208 -6.57 -50.38 18.38
C ALA A 208 -5.73 -50.97 19.54
N THR A 209 -6.41 -51.54 20.53
CA THR A 209 -5.75 -52.29 21.62
C THR A 209 -4.90 -53.42 21.03
N GLY A 210 -3.62 -53.48 21.40
CA GLY A 210 -2.70 -54.50 20.92
C GLY A 210 -3.18 -55.93 21.24
N LEU A 211 -2.89 -56.88 20.36
CA LEU A 211 -3.22 -58.29 20.53
C LEU A 211 -2.60 -58.84 21.82
N GLN A 212 -3.37 -59.65 22.56
CA GLN A 212 -2.88 -60.34 23.75
C GLN A 212 -1.76 -61.31 23.35
N GLY A 213 -0.60 -61.22 24.02
CA GLY A 213 0.54 -62.09 23.74
C GLY A 213 0.21 -63.58 23.94
N PRO A 214 0.89 -64.50 23.24
CA PRO A 214 0.63 -65.93 23.35
C PRO A 214 0.83 -66.41 24.80
N LYS A 215 -0.06 -67.30 25.25
CA LYS A 215 0.02 -67.95 26.57
C LYS A 215 1.29 -68.81 26.63
N GLY A 216 2.19 -68.49 27.55
CA GLY A 216 3.43 -69.26 27.76
C GLY A 216 3.16 -70.62 28.42
N ASP A 217 3.87 -71.65 27.96
CA ASP A 217 3.88 -72.98 28.56
C ASP A 217 4.61 -72.98 29.91
N THR A 218 4.15 -73.86 30.80
CA THR A 218 4.57 -74.01 32.20
C THR A 218 6.05 -74.38 32.35
N GLY A 219 6.83 -73.57 33.09
CA GLY A 219 8.08 -74.01 33.70
C GLY A 219 9.09 -72.92 34.09
N ALA A 220 9.49 -72.94 35.37
CA ALA A 220 10.60 -72.24 36.05
C ALA A 220 10.58 -70.69 36.09
N ALA A 221 10.78 -70.15 37.29
CA ALA A 221 10.85 -68.72 37.58
C ALA A 221 11.92 -68.02 36.72
N GLY A 222 11.49 -67.13 35.83
CA GLY A 222 12.33 -66.29 34.98
C GLY A 222 11.95 -64.82 35.14
N ALA A 223 12.94 -63.93 34.98
CA ALA A 223 12.90 -62.50 35.28
C ALA A 223 11.65 -61.74 34.81
N THR A 224 11.24 -60.74 35.59
CA THR A 224 10.19 -59.76 35.26
C THR A 224 10.28 -59.31 33.81
N GLY A 225 9.23 -59.55 33.02
CA GLY A 225 9.18 -59.16 31.62
C GLY A 225 9.35 -57.65 31.44
N LEU A 226 10.17 -57.25 30.47
CA LEU A 226 10.34 -55.85 30.08
C LEU A 226 9.00 -55.27 29.63
N GLN A 227 8.65 -54.08 30.14
CA GLN A 227 7.47 -53.34 29.69
C GLN A 227 7.58 -53.09 28.18
N GLY A 228 6.51 -53.41 27.43
CA GLY A 228 6.48 -53.21 25.98
C GLY A 228 6.77 -51.75 25.60
N PRO A 229 7.37 -51.49 24.42
CA PRO A 229 7.67 -50.14 23.98
C PRO A 229 6.39 -49.30 23.96
N LYS A 230 6.48 -48.06 24.46
CA LYS A 230 5.41 -47.07 24.36
C LYS A 230 5.06 -46.90 22.88
N GLY A 231 3.78 -47.06 22.53
CA GLY A 231 3.32 -46.92 21.16
C GLY A 231 3.68 -45.56 20.56
N ASP A 232 4.03 -45.57 19.27
CA ASP A 232 4.40 -44.37 18.53
C ASP A 232 3.30 -43.31 18.62
N THR A 233 3.71 -42.05 18.81
CA THR A 233 2.80 -40.90 18.72
C THR A 233 2.13 -40.93 17.35
N GLY A 234 0.80 -40.97 17.33
CA GLY A 234 0.02 -40.97 16.08
C GLY A 234 0.41 -39.80 15.19
N ALA A 235 0.44 -40.04 13.87
CA ALA A 235 0.79 -39.03 12.89
C ALA A 235 -0.05 -37.76 13.09
N THR A 236 0.61 -36.61 13.20
CA THR A 236 -0.04 -35.30 13.16
C THR A 236 -0.93 -35.26 11.93
N GLY A 237 -2.23 -35.05 12.12
CA GLY A 237 -3.19 -34.94 11.03
C GLY A 237 -2.74 -33.89 10.02
N ALA A 238 -2.94 -34.16 8.73
CA ALA A 238 -2.57 -33.23 7.66
C ALA A 238 -3.16 -31.85 7.97
N THR A 239 -2.32 -30.82 7.99
CA THR A 239 -2.75 -29.43 8.02
C THR A 239 -3.77 -29.25 6.90
N GLY A 240 -5.00 -28.86 7.24
CA GLY A 240 -6.05 -28.62 6.25
C GLY A 240 -5.53 -27.69 5.17
N LEU A 241 -5.88 -27.95 3.91
CA LEU A 241 -5.53 -27.06 2.81
C LEU A 241 -5.99 -25.64 3.19
N GLN A 242 -5.03 -24.74 3.30
CA GLN A 242 -5.31 -23.31 3.33
C GLN A 242 -6.23 -23.06 2.14
N GLY A 243 -7.44 -22.55 2.38
CA GLY A 243 -8.32 -22.11 1.29
C GLY A 243 -7.49 -21.24 0.34
N PRO A 244 -7.75 -21.25 -0.98
CA PRO A 244 -6.91 -20.54 -1.93
C PRO A 244 -6.66 -19.15 -1.36
N ALA A 245 -5.39 -18.83 -1.09
CA ALA A 245 -5.02 -17.49 -0.69
C ALA A 245 -5.66 -16.61 -1.75
N GLY A 246 -6.67 -15.82 -1.36
CA GLY A 246 -7.34 -14.92 -2.28
C GLY A 246 -6.22 -14.22 -3.01
N LEU A 247 -6.15 -14.39 -4.34
CA LEU A 247 -5.02 -13.93 -5.11
C LEU A 247 -4.88 -12.45 -4.81
N GLY A 248 -3.93 -12.12 -3.92
CA GLY A 248 -3.67 -10.79 -3.39
C GLY A 248 -2.96 -9.94 -4.44
N TYR A 249 -3.38 -10.09 -5.69
CA TYR A 249 -3.07 -9.13 -6.72
C TYR A 249 -3.98 -7.94 -6.45
N ASP A 250 -3.39 -6.98 -5.75
CA ASP A 250 -3.74 -5.59 -5.92
C ASP A 250 -3.91 -5.31 -7.44
N PRO A 251 -5.11 -4.97 -7.93
CA PRO A 251 -5.30 -4.64 -9.35
C PRO A 251 -4.47 -3.40 -9.75
N LEU A 252 -3.95 -2.62 -8.80
CA LEU A 252 -2.98 -1.53 -9.03
C LEU A 252 -1.53 -2.03 -9.17
N LYS A 253 -1.23 -3.30 -8.89
CA LYS A 253 0.10 -3.91 -9.11
C LYS A 253 0.28 -4.54 -10.50
N ILE A 254 -0.76 -4.65 -11.33
CA ILE A 254 -0.64 -5.18 -12.70
C ILE A 254 -0.74 -4.08 -13.79
N GLY A 255 -1.19 -2.87 -13.46
CA GLY A 255 -1.26 -1.76 -14.43
C GLY A 255 -0.11 -0.77 -14.28
N MET A 256 0.90 -0.88 -15.16
CA MET A 256 1.85 0.19 -15.44
C MET A 256 1.10 1.47 -15.82
N LEU A 257 0.98 2.44 -14.91
CA LEU A 257 0.63 3.82 -15.27
C LEU A 257 1.55 4.82 -14.58
N ARG A 258 2.86 4.61 -14.72
CA ARG A 258 3.80 5.73 -14.70
C ARG A 258 4.07 6.10 -16.15
N TRP A 259 3.60 7.27 -16.55
CA TRP A 259 4.00 7.92 -17.79
C TRP A 259 5.54 7.97 -17.82
N TYR A 260 6.13 7.21 -18.74
CA TYR A 260 7.57 7.26 -18.97
C TYR A 260 7.90 8.64 -19.55
N LYS A 261 8.86 9.36 -18.94
CA LYS A 261 9.32 10.64 -19.48
C LYS A 261 9.71 10.49 -20.95
N VAL A 262 9.31 11.46 -21.78
CA VAL A 262 9.87 11.63 -23.13
C VAL A 262 11.39 11.69 -23.01
N GLY A 263 12.10 10.79 -23.69
CA GLY A 263 13.56 10.66 -23.61
C GLY A 263 14.08 9.46 -22.81
N MET A 264 13.22 8.59 -22.28
CA MET A 264 13.66 7.29 -21.75
C MET A 264 14.32 6.44 -22.85
N PRO A 265 15.44 5.75 -22.58
CA PRO A 265 16.00 4.81 -23.53
C PRO A 265 14.97 3.71 -23.81
N SER A 266 14.63 3.50 -25.08
CA SER A 266 13.71 2.43 -25.51
C SER A 266 14.28 1.02 -25.26
N THR A 267 15.56 0.92 -24.93
CA THR A 267 16.24 -0.33 -24.55
C THR A 267 17.40 -0.01 -23.62
N VAL A 268 17.55 -0.78 -22.54
CA VAL A 268 18.67 -0.67 -21.59
C VAL A 268 19.41 -1.99 -21.54
N PHE A 269 20.73 -1.96 -21.73
CA PHE A 269 21.55 -3.15 -21.56
C PHE A 269 21.69 -3.47 -20.07
N VAL A 270 21.17 -4.63 -19.67
CA VAL A 270 21.15 -5.09 -18.27
C VAL A 270 22.10 -6.26 -18.01
N GLY A 271 22.59 -6.94 -19.05
CA GLY A 271 23.42 -8.13 -18.94
C GLY A 271 23.07 -9.19 -19.98
N ARG A 272 23.58 -10.41 -19.80
CA ARG A 272 23.38 -11.53 -20.75
C ARG A 272 22.21 -12.41 -20.33
N ASN A 273 21.33 -12.72 -21.29
CA ASN A 273 20.15 -13.57 -21.11
C ASN A 273 19.27 -13.16 -19.91
N PRO A 274 18.69 -11.95 -19.92
CA PRO A 274 17.79 -11.50 -18.86
C PRO A 274 16.55 -12.41 -18.79
N GLN A 275 16.24 -12.92 -17.59
CA GLN A 275 15.19 -13.95 -17.41
C GLN A 275 14.03 -13.47 -16.53
N ALA A 276 14.30 -12.64 -15.52
CA ALA A 276 13.27 -12.21 -14.57
C ALA A 276 13.47 -10.74 -14.16
N ILE A 277 12.36 -10.09 -13.78
CA ILE A 277 12.30 -8.67 -13.43
C ILE A 277 11.41 -8.44 -12.21
N ALA A 278 11.79 -7.51 -11.32
CA ALA A 278 10.98 -7.07 -10.19
C ALA A 278 11.11 -5.56 -9.96
N PHE A 279 10.07 -4.96 -9.36
CA PHE A 279 10.05 -3.55 -8.98
C PHE A 279 10.05 -3.42 -7.44
N ASP A 280 10.93 -2.56 -6.90
CA ASP A 280 11.08 -2.36 -5.45
C ASP A 280 10.36 -1.11 -4.90
N GLY A 281 9.56 -0.44 -5.73
CA GLY A 281 8.93 0.85 -5.38
C GLY A 281 9.70 2.08 -5.88
N ALA A 282 11.00 1.95 -6.21
CA ALA A 282 11.82 3.03 -6.76
C ALA A 282 12.71 2.59 -7.95
N ASN A 283 13.05 1.32 -8.03
CA ASN A 283 14.03 0.72 -8.93
C ASN A 283 13.49 -0.57 -9.54
N VAL A 284 13.93 -0.84 -10.76
CA VAL A 284 13.70 -2.10 -11.46
C VAL A 284 14.93 -2.98 -11.28
N TRP A 285 14.74 -4.25 -10.98
CA TRP A 285 15.80 -5.22 -10.79
C TRP A 285 15.65 -6.32 -11.84
N VAL A 286 16.71 -6.60 -12.59
CA VAL A 286 16.71 -7.57 -13.68
C VAL A 286 17.75 -8.66 -13.45
N ALA A 287 17.30 -9.92 -13.35
CA ALA A 287 18.16 -11.09 -13.23
C ALA A 287 18.67 -11.54 -14.61
N ASN A 288 19.98 -11.74 -14.73
CA ASN A 288 20.67 -12.10 -15.96
C ASN A 288 21.21 -13.53 -15.86
N TRP A 289 20.50 -14.50 -16.44
CA TRP A 289 20.75 -15.92 -16.22
C TRP A 289 22.16 -16.34 -16.65
N SER A 290 22.59 -15.99 -17.87
CA SER A 290 23.94 -16.35 -18.36
C SER A 290 25.04 -15.47 -17.77
N GLY A 291 24.67 -14.39 -17.08
CA GLY A 291 25.61 -13.44 -16.51
C GLY A 291 25.79 -13.58 -15.01
N ASP A 292 25.11 -14.51 -14.33
CA ASP A 292 25.15 -14.75 -12.88
C ASP A 292 24.97 -13.49 -12.02
N THR A 293 24.25 -12.52 -12.57
CA THR A 293 24.16 -11.15 -12.06
C THR A 293 22.72 -10.69 -11.99
N ILE A 294 22.52 -9.65 -11.19
CA ILE A 294 21.29 -8.86 -11.17
C ILE A 294 21.63 -7.39 -11.35
N THR A 295 20.92 -6.71 -12.25
CA THR A 295 21.14 -5.30 -12.55
C THR A 295 20.00 -4.47 -12.00
N LYS A 296 20.36 -3.44 -11.24
CA LYS A 296 19.45 -2.45 -10.69
C LYS A 296 19.39 -1.25 -11.64
N LEU A 297 18.20 -0.93 -12.10
CA LEU A 297 17.88 0.25 -12.88
C LEU A 297 17.07 1.22 -12.03
N ARG A 298 17.31 2.52 -12.18
CA ARG A 298 16.39 3.52 -11.65
C ARG A 298 15.15 3.56 -12.52
N ALA A 299 13.97 3.41 -11.92
CA ALA A 299 12.73 3.30 -12.67
C ALA A 299 12.31 4.61 -13.37
N SER A 300 12.85 5.76 -12.93
CA SER A 300 12.47 7.08 -13.44
C SER A 300 13.14 7.49 -14.75
N ASP A 301 14.25 6.86 -15.11
CA ASP A 301 15.07 7.23 -16.28
C ASP A 301 15.79 6.05 -16.95
N GLY A 302 15.65 4.83 -16.41
CA GLY A 302 16.31 3.64 -16.94
C GLY A 302 17.82 3.57 -16.65
N ALA A 303 18.37 4.50 -15.85
CA ALA A 303 19.80 4.51 -15.56
C ALA A 303 20.23 3.25 -14.78
N VAL A 304 21.32 2.61 -15.21
CA VAL A 304 21.93 1.50 -14.49
C VAL A 304 22.57 2.03 -13.21
N LEU A 305 22.01 1.66 -12.05
CA LEU A 305 22.51 2.03 -10.73
C LEU A 305 23.58 1.07 -10.21
N GLY A 306 23.60 -0.15 -10.73
CA GLY A 306 24.62 -1.14 -10.41
C GLY A 306 24.26 -2.54 -10.88
N THR A 307 25.28 -3.36 -11.06
CA THR A 307 25.15 -4.78 -11.39
C THR A 307 25.87 -5.60 -10.31
N TYR A 308 25.18 -6.57 -9.74
CA TYR A 308 25.63 -7.32 -8.57
C TYR A 308 25.65 -8.81 -8.87
N THR A 309 26.65 -9.51 -8.38
CA THR A 309 26.68 -10.97 -8.44
C THR A 309 25.69 -11.56 -7.44
N THR A 310 24.89 -12.52 -7.89
CA THR A 310 23.76 -13.05 -7.10
C THR A 310 23.80 -14.57 -6.96
N GLY A 311 24.42 -15.29 -7.90
CA GLY A 311 24.59 -16.75 -7.91
C GLY A 311 24.46 -17.32 -9.33
N LEU A 312 24.69 -18.62 -9.52
CA LEU A 312 24.63 -19.23 -10.86
C LEU A 312 23.19 -19.34 -11.39
N GLY A 313 22.95 -18.83 -12.59
CA GLY A 313 21.66 -18.95 -13.28
C GLY A 313 20.49 -18.34 -12.50
N PRO A 314 20.51 -17.02 -12.21
CA PRO A 314 19.40 -16.34 -11.56
C PRO A 314 18.17 -16.37 -12.45
N SER A 315 17.09 -16.98 -11.96
CA SER A 315 15.92 -17.34 -12.76
C SER A 315 14.61 -16.75 -12.28
N ALA A 316 14.58 -16.25 -11.05
CA ALA A 316 13.43 -15.53 -10.50
C ALA A 316 13.90 -14.43 -9.56
N VAL A 317 13.14 -13.34 -9.51
CA VAL A 317 13.38 -12.22 -8.60
C VAL A 317 12.06 -11.78 -7.98
N ALA A 318 12.07 -11.47 -6.69
CA ALA A 318 10.92 -10.96 -5.96
C ALA A 318 11.32 -9.84 -5.00
N PHE A 319 10.38 -8.94 -4.71
CA PHE A 319 10.54 -7.89 -3.70
C PHE A 319 9.48 -8.08 -2.61
N ASP A 320 9.89 -8.10 -1.35
CA ASP A 320 9.02 -8.37 -0.20
C ASP A 320 8.49 -7.10 0.51
N GLY A 321 8.82 -5.90 -0.01
CA GLY A 321 8.56 -4.63 0.65
C GLY A 321 9.78 -3.99 1.33
N ALA A 322 10.87 -4.73 1.53
CA ALA A 322 12.09 -4.27 2.17
C ALA A 322 13.41 -4.79 1.54
N ASN A 323 13.39 -5.91 0.85
CA ASN A 323 14.54 -6.59 0.27
C ASN A 323 14.19 -7.26 -1.06
N VAL A 324 15.22 -7.48 -1.87
CA VAL A 324 15.11 -8.24 -3.12
C VAL A 324 15.66 -9.65 -2.91
N TRP A 325 14.88 -10.64 -3.33
CA TRP A 325 15.21 -12.06 -3.24
C TRP A 325 15.41 -12.61 -4.64
N VAL A 326 16.50 -13.33 -4.88
CA VAL A 326 16.86 -13.85 -6.21
C VAL A 326 17.08 -15.34 -6.13
N ALA A 327 16.27 -16.13 -6.84
CA ALA A 327 16.47 -17.57 -6.94
C ALA A 327 17.50 -17.89 -8.03
N ASN A 328 18.48 -18.72 -7.68
CA ASN A 328 19.57 -19.15 -8.54
C ASN A 328 19.43 -20.65 -8.83
N SER A 329 18.91 -20.97 -10.01
CA SER A 329 18.63 -22.34 -10.44
C SER A 329 19.89 -23.19 -10.59
N GLY A 330 21.02 -22.60 -10.99
CA GLY A 330 22.27 -23.31 -11.23
C GLY A 330 22.95 -23.85 -9.96
N ARG A 331 22.57 -23.37 -8.77
CA ARG A 331 23.05 -23.90 -7.48
C ARG A 331 21.95 -24.22 -6.46
N GLY A 332 20.67 -24.05 -6.80
CA GLY A 332 19.56 -24.25 -5.88
C GLY A 332 19.60 -23.31 -4.66
N THR A 333 20.03 -22.05 -4.85
CA THR A 333 20.17 -21.07 -3.76
C THR A 333 19.23 -19.89 -3.95
N VAL A 334 18.96 -19.15 -2.86
CA VAL A 334 18.29 -17.85 -2.90
C VAL A 334 19.23 -16.79 -2.33
N LYS A 335 19.47 -15.71 -3.07
CA LYS A 335 20.26 -14.56 -2.62
C LYS A 335 19.34 -13.46 -2.10
N LEU A 336 19.63 -12.99 -0.90
CA LEU A 336 19.02 -11.79 -0.32
C LEU A 336 19.87 -10.55 -0.65
N ILE A 337 19.23 -9.53 -1.20
CA ILE A 337 19.83 -8.21 -1.46
C ILE A 337 19.07 -7.19 -0.62
N LYS A 338 19.76 -6.63 0.38
CA LYS A 338 19.20 -5.58 1.24
C LYS A 338 19.09 -4.29 0.44
N THR A 339 17.89 -3.77 0.22
CA THR A 339 17.70 -2.52 -0.54
C THR A 339 17.78 -1.27 0.33
N GLY A 340 17.75 -1.44 1.66
CA GLY A 340 18.18 -0.48 2.67
C GLY A 340 17.59 0.93 2.55
N ARG A 341 16.53 1.24 3.30
CA ARG A 341 16.52 2.53 4.01
C ARG A 341 17.50 2.37 5.16
N ARG A 342 18.59 3.15 5.17
CA ARG A 342 19.47 3.20 6.35
C ARG A 342 18.59 3.56 7.55
N SER A 343 18.48 2.65 8.51
CA SER A 343 17.78 2.96 9.75
C SER A 343 18.51 4.11 10.44
N LEU A 344 17.75 5.06 11.01
CA LEU A 344 18.26 6.26 11.69
C LEU A 344 19.25 6.00 12.85
N ARG A 345 19.54 4.73 13.18
CA ARG A 345 20.43 4.33 14.28
C ARG A 345 21.92 4.32 13.94
N GLU A 346 22.32 4.43 12.68
CA GLU A 346 23.75 4.46 12.30
C GLU A 346 24.36 5.88 12.22
N PHE A 347 23.57 6.95 12.40
CA PHE A 347 24.08 8.33 12.38
C PHE A 347 24.59 8.84 13.75
N ARG A 348 24.47 8.06 14.83
CA ARG A 348 24.94 8.43 16.18
C ARG A 348 26.25 7.75 16.61
N GLY A 349 27.05 7.27 15.66
CA GLY A 349 28.33 6.60 15.92
C GLY A 349 29.59 7.37 15.53
N GLN A 350 29.51 8.57 14.95
CA GLN A 350 30.68 9.29 14.40
C GLN A 350 30.92 10.70 14.97
N PHE A 351 30.42 10.99 16.17
CA PHE A 351 30.89 12.14 16.95
C PHE A 351 31.15 11.72 18.39
N THR A 352 32.25 11.00 18.62
CA THR A 352 33.06 11.13 19.84
C THR A 352 34.39 10.39 19.63
N GLN A 353 35.46 11.10 19.98
CA GLN A 353 36.91 10.81 19.90
C GLN A 353 37.56 10.99 18.53
#